data_AF-A0A8S3IBS0-F1
#
_entry.id   AF-A0A8S3IBS0-F1
#
_cell.length_a   1.000
_cell.length_b   1.000
_cell.length_c   1.000
_cell.angle_alpha   90.00
_cell.angle_beta   90.00
_cell.angle_gamma   90.00
#
_symmetry.space_group_name_H-M   'P 1'
#
loop_
_entity.id
_entity.type
_entity.pdbx_description
1 polymer ?
#
loop_
_entity_poly.entity_id
_entity_poly.type
_entity_poly.pdbx_seq_one_letter_code
_entity_poly.pdbx_strand_id
1 'polypeptide(L)'
;PTRLFENVEIQSKSKLNIEVFNVTSPILMIKQNAFNGIKFQRESRFQLSIYHAKDTILFESNAGSLLLPSYSSMELYFLNFLQVFLNPHSFAHVRQEHSSELIINFDRFQYATLAQNSFVNFHQLHESRFHLSLLNFHGLTIEQNLFERVTQLKSYIIISIYNLTNDLCLPNKTFDQIKQDFNSTFQFEINYGQNLLFTSNSITNVNQNLQSKFTIAITNSLDIYFSRCAFNNIHQEDHSLIDISVKYGQNLIFDDYAMNNMNI
;
A
#
# COMPACT_ATOMS: atom_id res chain seq x y z
N PRO A 1 0.93 17.57 20.43
CA PRO A 1 0.82 17.24 18.99
C PRO A 1 1.85 18.04 18.17
N THR A 2 3.00 17.45 17.90
CA THR A 2 3.97 18.04 16.95
C THR A 2 3.54 17.67 15.54
N ARG A 3 2.79 18.56 14.89
CA ARG A 3 2.57 18.48 13.44
C ARG A 3 3.88 18.85 12.75
N LEU A 4 4.19 18.22 11.61
CA LEU A 4 5.35 18.63 10.82
C LEU A 4 5.07 19.96 10.12
N PHE A 5 3.80 20.20 9.79
CA PHE A 5 3.32 21.42 9.15
C PHE A 5 2.24 22.07 10.01
N GLU A 6 2.39 23.36 10.28
CA GLU A 6 1.35 24.18 10.91
C GLU A 6 0.83 25.18 9.88
N ASN A 7 -0.39 24.95 9.38
CA ASN A 7 -1.10 25.85 8.46
C ASN A 7 -0.37 26.13 7.13
N VAL A 8 0.16 25.09 6.48
CA VAL A 8 0.69 25.19 5.12
C VAL A 8 -0.46 25.15 4.14
N GLU A 9 -0.72 26.24 3.43
CA GLU A 9 -1.73 26.28 2.37
C GLU A 9 -1.07 26.30 1.00
N ILE A 10 -1.31 25.24 0.22
CA ILE A 10 -0.79 25.12 -1.15
C ILE A 10 -1.84 25.69 -2.09
N GLN A 11 -1.48 26.77 -2.77
CA GLN A 11 -2.36 27.49 -3.69
C GLN A 11 -2.75 26.63 -4.90
N SER A 12 -3.81 27.05 -5.60
CA SER A 12 -4.30 26.30 -6.77
C SER A 12 -3.21 26.20 -7.85
N LYS A 13 -3.13 25.05 -8.52
CA LYS A 13 -2.13 24.77 -9.57
C LYS A 13 -0.67 24.94 -9.12
N SER A 14 -0.42 24.85 -7.80
CA SER A 14 0.91 25.06 -7.22
C SER A 14 1.51 23.74 -6.73
N LYS A 15 2.84 23.69 -6.69
CA LYS A 15 3.61 22.56 -6.17
C LYS A 15 4.48 23.04 -5.00
N LEU A 16 4.45 22.31 -3.89
CA LEU A 16 5.39 22.46 -2.78
C LEU A 16 6.23 21.18 -2.68
N ASN A 17 7.55 21.31 -2.82
CA ASN A 17 8.50 20.22 -2.62
C ASN A 17 9.34 20.51 -1.37
N ILE A 18 9.50 19.51 -0.52
CA ILE A 18 10.39 19.55 0.63
C ILE A 18 11.34 18.38 0.49
N GLU A 19 12.63 18.69 0.43
CA GLU A 19 13.69 17.71 0.29
C GLU A 19 14.60 17.78 1.51
N VAL A 20 14.74 16.67 2.21
CA VAL A 20 15.62 16.54 3.37
C VAL A 20 16.75 15.61 3.01
N PHE A 21 17.98 16.07 3.22
CA PHE A 21 19.19 15.30 2.91
C PHE A 21 19.94 14.98 4.19
N ASN A 22 20.53 13.77 4.26
CA ASN A 22 21.48 13.36 5.28
C ASN A 22 20.93 13.51 6.72
N VAL A 23 19.86 12.77 7.03
CA VAL A 23 19.31 12.72 8.38
C VAL A 23 20.27 11.93 9.28
N THR A 24 20.97 12.64 10.16
CA THR A 24 22.00 12.06 11.05
C THR A 24 21.42 11.36 12.27
N SER A 25 20.16 11.65 12.63
CA SER A 25 19.46 10.94 13.69
C SER A 25 19.33 9.46 13.33
N PRO A 26 19.61 8.53 14.27
CA PRO A 26 19.39 7.10 14.02
C PRO A 26 17.93 6.77 13.75
N ILE A 27 17.00 7.56 14.29
CA ILE A 27 15.56 7.39 14.06
C ILE A 27 14.99 8.70 13.52
N LEU A 28 14.42 8.64 12.31
CA LEU A 28 13.53 9.65 11.76
C LEU A 28 12.09 9.23 12.06
N MET A 29 11.48 9.92 13.00
CA MET A 29 10.10 9.63 13.42
C MET A 29 9.12 10.57 12.72
N ILE A 30 8.24 10.01 11.90
CA ILE A 30 7.06 10.70 11.35
C ILE A 30 5.95 10.55 12.38
N LYS A 31 5.72 11.63 13.12
CA LYS A 31 4.82 11.64 14.27
C LYS A 31 3.36 11.63 13.87
N GLN A 32 2.51 11.26 14.83
CA GLN A 32 1.07 11.33 14.70
C GLN A 32 0.61 12.68 14.11
N ASN A 33 -0.28 12.64 13.11
CA ASN A 33 -0.87 13.82 12.46
C ASN A 33 0.16 14.75 11.79
N ALA A 34 1.30 14.21 11.33
CA ALA A 34 2.38 15.01 10.74
C ALA A 34 1.89 15.93 9.60
N PHE A 35 0.93 15.46 8.80
CA PHE A 35 0.47 16.14 7.59
C PHE A 35 -0.83 16.94 7.75
N ASN A 36 -1.48 16.93 8.93
CA ASN A 36 -2.81 17.54 9.12
C ASN A 36 -2.83 19.06 8.93
N GLY A 37 -1.69 19.73 9.00
CA GLY A 37 -1.61 21.18 8.78
C GLY A 37 -1.52 21.59 7.32
N ILE A 38 -1.45 20.64 6.38
CA ILE A 38 -1.42 20.92 4.94
C ILE A 38 -2.85 21.09 4.42
N LYS A 39 -3.12 22.24 3.81
CA LYS A 39 -4.38 22.54 3.11
C LYS A 39 -4.10 22.59 1.62
N PHE A 40 -4.85 21.78 0.89
CA PHE A 40 -4.74 21.67 -0.56
C PHE A 40 -5.85 22.49 -1.22
N GLN A 41 -5.47 23.38 -2.14
CA GLN A 41 -6.40 23.96 -3.10
C GLN A 41 -6.49 23.08 -4.36
N ARG A 42 -7.43 23.38 -5.26
CA ARG A 42 -7.61 22.62 -6.53
C ARG A 42 -6.31 22.53 -7.33
N GLU A 43 -6.00 21.34 -7.85
CA GLU A 43 -4.82 21.09 -8.70
C GLU A 43 -3.49 21.38 -7.99
N SER A 44 -3.47 21.29 -6.65
CA SER A 44 -2.25 21.48 -5.85
C SER A 44 -1.51 20.16 -5.61
N ARG A 45 -0.18 20.26 -5.45
CA ARG A 45 0.71 19.11 -5.26
C ARG A 45 1.66 19.33 -4.09
N PHE A 46 1.76 18.34 -3.22
CA PHE A 46 2.73 18.29 -2.13
C PHE A 46 3.67 17.12 -2.31
N GLN A 47 4.97 17.35 -2.14
CA GLN A 47 5.98 16.29 -2.16
C GLN A 47 6.92 16.45 -0.96
N LEU A 48 7.09 15.37 -0.20
CA LEU A 48 8.12 15.24 0.82
C LEU A 48 9.09 14.13 0.41
N SER A 49 10.35 14.49 0.23
CA SER A 49 11.42 13.56 -0.11
C SER A 49 12.48 13.54 1.00
N ILE A 50 12.81 12.36 1.51
CA ILE A 50 13.91 12.13 2.46
C ILE A 50 14.99 11.32 1.75
N TYR A 51 16.15 11.94 1.56
CA TYR A 51 17.34 11.35 0.97
C TYR A 51 18.34 11.05 2.07
N HIS A 52 18.73 9.78 2.21
CA HIS A 52 19.73 9.33 3.17
C HIS A 52 19.30 9.54 4.62
N ALA A 53 18.52 8.61 5.16
CA ALA A 53 18.31 8.50 6.60
C ALA A 53 19.27 7.46 7.18
N LYS A 54 19.87 7.76 8.35
CA LYS A 54 20.94 6.94 8.92
C LYS A 54 20.52 5.48 9.13
N ASP A 55 19.53 5.25 9.99
CA ASP A 55 19.08 3.90 10.30
C ASP A 55 17.58 3.76 10.00
N THR A 56 16.73 4.29 10.86
CA THR A 56 15.31 3.91 10.90
C THR A 56 14.39 5.06 10.51
N ILE A 57 13.40 4.76 9.66
CA ILE A 57 12.21 5.60 9.46
C ILE A 57 11.05 4.94 10.21
N LEU A 58 10.43 5.68 11.12
CA LEU A 58 9.34 5.19 11.95
C LEU A 58 8.10 6.05 11.73
N PHE A 59 7.01 5.43 11.29
CA PHE A 59 5.70 6.07 11.28
C PHE A 59 4.94 5.72 12.56
N GLU A 60 4.54 6.74 13.31
CA GLU A 60 3.63 6.54 14.44
C GLU A 60 2.19 6.30 13.97
N SER A 61 1.34 5.84 14.88
CA SER A 61 -0.09 5.73 14.64
C SER A 61 -0.68 7.08 14.18
N ASN A 62 -1.50 7.05 13.13
CA ASN A 62 -2.10 8.19 12.45
C ASN A 62 -1.10 9.22 11.90
N ALA A 63 0.18 8.85 11.70
CA ALA A 63 1.15 9.72 11.05
C ALA A 63 0.68 10.17 9.66
N GLY A 64 0.09 9.24 8.90
CA GLY A 64 -0.50 9.44 7.59
C GLY A 64 -2.03 9.55 7.60
N SER A 65 -2.64 10.03 8.68
CA SER A 65 -4.07 10.40 8.60
C SER A 65 -4.21 11.63 7.71
N LEU A 66 -5.02 11.52 6.65
CA LEU A 66 -5.06 12.53 5.61
C LEU A 66 -6.41 12.57 4.88
N LEU A 67 -6.81 13.79 4.54
CA LEU A 67 -7.89 14.08 3.62
C LEU A 67 -7.28 14.76 2.40
N LEU A 68 -7.28 14.08 1.26
CA LEU A 68 -6.85 14.66 -0.02
C LEU A 68 -8.07 15.15 -0.79
N PRO A 69 -8.26 16.47 -0.94
CA PRO A 69 -9.38 17.01 -1.67
C PRO A 69 -9.25 16.77 -3.17
N SER A 70 -10.33 17.04 -3.88
CA SER A 70 -10.42 16.77 -5.31
C SER A 70 -9.29 17.45 -6.10
N TYR A 71 -8.75 16.74 -7.09
CA TYR A 71 -7.64 17.18 -7.94
C TYR A 71 -6.34 17.53 -7.21
N SER A 72 -6.10 17.00 -6.00
CA SER A 72 -4.83 17.21 -5.28
C SER A 72 -3.93 15.99 -5.32
N SER A 73 -2.61 16.17 -5.19
CA SER A 73 -1.68 15.04 -5.04
C SER A 73 -0.72 15.21 -3.87
N MET A 74 -0.42 14.10 -3.21
CA MET A 74 0.60 13.98 -2.17
C MET A 74 1.58 12.86 -2.53
N GLU A 75 2.86 13.15 -2.50
CA GLU A 75 3.93 12.17 -2.68
C GLU A 75 4.88 12.17 -1.47
N LEU A 76 5.13 10.98 -0.92
CA LEU A 76 6.12 10.73 0.13
C LEU A 76 7.18 9.80 -0.44
N TYR A 77 8.42 10.28 -0.55
CA TYR A 77 9.54 9.53 -1.12
C TYR A 77 10.67 9.38 -0.11
N PHE A 78 11.06 8.15 0.20
CA PHE A 78 12.11 7.84 1.15
C PHE A 78 13.17 6.98 0.48
N LEU A 79 14.43 7.41 0.58
CA LEU A 79 15.53 6.84 -0.18
C LEU A 79 16.76 6.63 0.69
N ASN A 80 17.41 5.47 0.55
CA ASN A 80 18.67 5.14 1.21
C ASN A 80 18.55 5.20 2.74
N PHE A 81 18.03 4.14 3.35
CA PHE A 81 17.94 4.02 4.80
C PHE A 81 18.09 2.55 5.21
N LEU A 82 18.34 2.26 6.49
CA LEU A 82 18.50 0.88 6.94
C LEU A 82 17.14 0.18 6.96
N GLN A 83 16.16 0.77 7.65
CA GLN A 83 14.87 0.14 7.86
C GLN A 83 13.69 1.10 7.97
N VAL A 84 12.49 0.63 7.62
CA VAL A 84 11.22 1.33 7.83
C VAL A 84 10.27 0.50 8.67
N PHE A 85 9.64 1.15 9.65
CA PHE A 85 8.53 0.59 10.42
C PHE A 85 7.28 1.41 10.21
N LEU A 86 6.24 0.76 9.69
CA LEU A 86 4.88 1.27 9.78
C LEU A 86 4.24 0.63 11.00
N ASN A 87 4.07 1.39 12.08
CA ASN A 87 3.35 0.94 13.26
C ASN A 87 1.87 0.69 12.94
N PRO A 88 1.14 0.00 13.84
CA PRO A 88 -0.30 -0.12 13.72
C PRO A 88 -0.97 1.24 13.53
N HIS A 89 -1.88 1.29 12.56
CA HIS A 89 -2.66 2.46 12.19
C HIS A 89 -1.83 3.65 11.69
N SER A 90 -0.60 3.42 11.18
CA SER A 90 0.23 4.50 10.61
C SER A 90 -0.54 5.35 9.60
N PHE A 91 -1.34 4.70 8.75
CA PHE A 91 -2.23 5.33 7.76
C PHE A 91 -3.69 4.99 8.07
N ALA A 92 -4.21 5.56 9.15
CA ALA A 92 -5.62 5.43 9.52
C ALA A 92 -6.46 6.62 9.04
N HIS A 93 -7.70 6.32 8.63
CA HIS A 93 -8.68 7.32 8.17
C HIS A 93 -8.21 8.11 6.95
N VAL A 94 -7.54 7.43 6.02
CA VAL A 94 -7.17 8.02 4.74
C VAL A 94 -8.43 8.18 3.88
N ARG A 95 -8.74 9.43 3.52
CA ARG A 95 -9.84 9.74 2.61
C ARG A 95 -9.32 10.51 1.40
N GLN A 96 -9.54 9.94 0.23
CA GLN A 96 -9.20 10.55 -1.06
C GLN A 96 -10.48 10.93 -1.81
N GLU A 97 -10.58 12.19 -2.22
CA GLU A 97 -11.68 12.68 -3.05
C GLU A 97 -11.36 12.57 -4.55
N HIS A 98 -12.24 13.14 -5.37
CA HIS A 98 -12.27 12.92 -6.80
C HIS A 98 -10.96 13.33 -7.50
N SER A 99 -10.42 12.44 -8.33
CA SER A 99 -9.17 12.68 -9.07
C SER A 99 -7.99 13.11 -8.18
N SER A 100 -7.96 12.69 -6.91
CA SER A 100 -6.83 12.89 -6.01
C SER A 100 -5.84 11.73 -6.04
N GLU A 101 -4.59 11.97 -5.65
CA GLU A 101 -3.52 10.98 -5.74
C GLU A 101 -2.65 10.97 -4.47
N LEU A 102 -2.38 9.78 -3.92
CA LEU A 102 -1.44 9.56 -2.82
C LEU A 102 -0.38 8.55 -3.27
N ILE A 103 0.88 8.94 -3.21
CA ILE A 103 2.02 8.11 -3.59
C ILE A 103 2.97 7.98 -2.39
N ILE A 104 3.33 6.75 -2.04
CA ILE A 104 4.29 6.45 -0.99
C ILE A 104 5.35 5.52 -1.57
N ASN A 105 6.59 5.97 -1.56
CA ASN A 105 7.72 5.29 -2.17
C ASN A 105 8.83 5.08 -1.14
N PHE A 106 9.24 3.84 -0.96
CA PHE A 106 10.42 3.45 -0.20
C PHE A 106 11.40 2.78 -1.15
N ASP A 107 12.62 3.30 -1.23
CA ASP A 107 13.62 2.81 -2.16
C ASP A 107 15.00 2.69 -1.52
N ARG A 108 15.74 1.64 -1.90
CA ARG A 108 17.07 1.29 -1.42
C ARG A 108 17.14 1.25 0.10
N PHE A 109 16.58 0.21 0.68
CA PHE A 109 16.62 -0.04 2.12
C PHE A 109 16.91 -1.50 2.44
N GLN A 110 17.26 -1.85 3.69
CA GLN A 110 17.50 -3.25 4.03
C GLN A 110 16.21 -3.95 4.45
N TYR A 111 15.47 -3.38 5.40
CA TYR A 111 14.30 -4.04 5.99
C TYR A 111 13.06 -3.16 6.03
N ALA A 112 11.90 -3.73 5.74
CA ALA A 112 10.61 -3.12 6.02
C ALA A 112 9.81 -4.01 6.96
N THR A 113 9.17 -3.41 7.95
CA THR A 113 8.15 -4.05 8.76
C THR A 113 6.86 -3.26 8.64
N LEU A 114 5.85 -3.92 8.08
CA LEU A 114 4.49 -3.41 8.03
C LEU A 114 3.71 -4.11 9.14
N ALA A 115 3.56 -3.41 10.26
CA ALA A 115 2.86 -3.96 11.41
C ALA A 115 1.38 -4.18 11.10
N GLN A 116 0.72 -4.92 11.98
CA GLN A 116 -0.69 -5.17 11.82
C GLN A 116 -1.51 -3.89 11.69
N ASN A 117 -2.50 -3.89 10.81
CA ASN A 117 -3.39 -2.75 10.58
C ASN A 117 -2.63 -1.46 10.24
N SER A 118 -1.54 -1.55 9.46
CA SER A 118 -0.79 -0.35 9.05
C SER A 118 -1.67 0.64 8.27
N PHE A 119 -2.60 0.12 7.45
CA PHE A 119 -3.58 0.90 6.69
C PHE A 119 -5.01 0.53 7.15
N VAL A 120 -5.76 1.49 7.70
CA VAL A 120 -7.11 1.22 8.24
C VAL A 120 -8.13 2.27 7.81
N ASN A 121 -9.35 1.83 7.49
CA ASN A 121 -10.44 2.67 7.03
C ASN A 121 -9.99 3.53 5.84
N PHE A 122 -9.49 2.83 4.81
CA PHE A 122 -8.96 3.46 3.62
C PHE A 122 -10.10 3.68 2.63
N HIS A 123 -10.50 4.94 2.45
CA HIS A 123 -11.62 5.33 1.59
C HIS A 123 -11.13 6.09 0.37
N GLN A 124 -11.35 5.50 -0.79
CA GLN A 124 -11.04 6.08 -2.07
C GLN A 124 -12.31 6.35 -2.87
N LEU A 125 -12.52 7.63 -3.18
CA LEU A 125 -13.75 8.09 -3.80
C LEU A 125 -13.47 8.66 -5.20
N HIS A 126 -14.22 8.17 -6.18
CA HIS A 126 -14.39 8.73 -7.51
C HIS A 126 -13.09 9.09 -8.25
N GLU A 127 -12.45 8.15 -8.94
CA GLU A 127 -11.26 8.41 -9.78
C GLU A 127 -10.00 8.80 -8.99
N SER A 128 -9.96 8.47 -7.69
CA SER A 128 -8.76 8.65 -6.87
C SER A 128 -7.74 7.53 -7.07
N ARG A 129 -6.47 7.79 -6.73
CA ARG A 129 -5.35 6.86 -6.90
C ARG A 129 -4.48 6.77 -5.66
N PHE A 130 -4.09 5.56 -5.29
CA PHE A 130 -3.11 5.28 -4.25
C PHE A 130 -2.04 4.34 -4.77
N HIS A 131 -0.80 4.70 -4.50
CA HIS A 131 0.37 3.93 -4.88
C HIS A 131 1.27 3.74 -3.66
N LEU A 132 1.58 2.48 -3.34
CA LEU A 132 2.62 2.12 -2.38
C LEU A 132 3.69 1.32 -3.12
N SER A 133 4.93 1.81 -3.14
CA SER A 133 6.06 1.11 -3.75
C SER A 133 7.15 0.81 -2.73
N LEU A 134 7.58 -0.45 -2.68
CA LEU A 134 8.73 -0.93 -1.94
C LEU A 134 9.77 -1.41 -2.95
N LEU A 135 10.92 -0.72 -3.04
CA LEU A 135 11.90 -0.88 -4.11
C LEU A 135 13.28 -1.22 -3.54
N ASN A 136 13.96 -2.19 -4.15
CA ASN A 136 15.38 -2.51 -3.92
C ASN A 136 15.72 -2.76 -2.46
N PHE A 137 15.24 -3.88 -1.91
CA PHE A 137 15.40 -4.15 -0.47
C PHE A 137 15.59 -5.62 -0.12
N HIS A 138 16.14 -5.86 1.08
CA HIS A 138 16.56 -7.20 1.46
C HIS A 138 15.40 -8.04 2.00
N GLY A 139 14.65 -7.52 2.98
CA GLY A 139 13.54 -8.25 3.61
C GLY A 139 12.31 -7.39 3.87
N LEU A 140 11.14 -8.00 3.73
CA LEU A 140 9.84 -7.43 4.10
C LEU A 140 9.13 -8.38 5.05
N THR A 141 8.77 -7.86 6.21
CA THR A 141 7.87 -8.52 7.15
C THR A 141 6.53 -7.82 7.11
N ILE A 142 5.50 -8.57 6.74
CA ILE A 142 4.10 -8.18 6.94
C ILE A 142 3.61 -9.04 8.11
N GLU A 143 3.05 -8.42 9.15
CA GLU A 143 2.60 -9.17 10.35
C GLU A 143 1.27 -9.90 10.13
N GLN A 144 0.19 -9.15 9.90
CA GLN A 144 -1.18 -9.61 9.60
C GLN A 144 -2.06 -8.40 9.32
N ASN A 145 -3.19 -8.52 8.62
CA ASN A 145 -4.13 -7.39 8.41
C ASN A 145 -3.44 -6.11 7.89
N LEU A 146 -2.64 -6.19 6.82
CA LEU A 146 -1.93 -5.01 6.31
C LEU A 146 -2.91 -3.87 6.00
N PHE A 147 -4.00 -4.25 5.34
CA PHE A 147 -5.17 -3.41 5.11
C PHE A 147 -6.37 -3.93 5.91
N GLU A 148 -6.99 -3.03 6.67
CA GLU A 148 -8.28 -3.26 7.30
C GLU A 148 -9.30 -2.27 6.72
N ARG A 149 -10.36 -2.79 6.09
CA ARG A 149 -11.47 -2.01 5.49
C ARG A 149 -11.01 -1.06 4.41
N VAL A 150 -10.92 -1.60 3.19
CA VAL A 150 -10.70 -0.82 1.98
C VAL A 150 -12.04 -0.64 1.29
N THR A 151 -12.39 0.61 0.95
CA THR A 151 -13.56 0.90 0.11
C THR A 151 -13.14 1.76 -1.06
N GLN A 152 -13.40 1.27 -2.27
CA GLN A 152 -13.08 1.97 -3.52
C GLN A 152 -14.33 2.22 -4.35
N LEU A 153 -14.42 3.41 -4.94
CA LEU A 153 -15.41 3.75 -5.94
C LEU A 153 -14.72 4.40 -7.15
N LYS A 154 -14.79 3.79 -8.34
CA LYS A 154 -14.07 4.22 -9.55
C LYS A 154 -12.59 4.57 -9.31
N SER A 155 -11.90 3.88 -8.40
CA SER A 155 -10.57 4.31 -7.91
C SER A 155 -9.51 3.22 -8.05
N TYR A 156 -8.24 3.59 -7.91
CA TYR A 156 -7.10 2.70 -8.09
C TYR A 156 -6.26 2.59 -6.82
N ILE A 157 -6.01 1.35 -6.38
CA ILE A 157 -4.97 1.02 -5.39
C ILE A 157 -3.95 0.15 -6.10
N ILE A 158 -2.69 0.57 -6.06
CA ILE A 158 -1.57 -0.23 -6.54
C ILE A 158 -0.56 -0.35 -5.41
N ILE A 159 -0.20 -1.58 -5.08
CA ILE A 159 0.86 -1.91 -4.15
C ILE A 159 1.90 -2.69 -4.93
N SER A 160 3.11 -2.17 -5.02
CA SER A 160 4.16 -2.79 -5.83
C SER A 160 5.41 -3.07 -5.01
N ILE A 161 5.91 -4.29 -5.14
CA ILE A 161 7.13 -4.79 -4.52
C ILE A 161 8.12 -5.09 -5.65
N TYR A 162 9.26 -4.40 -5.65
CA TYR A 162 10.30 -4.59 -6.67
C TYR A 162 11.64 -4.93 -6.04
N ASN A 163 12.31 -5.94 -6.61
CA ASN A 163 13.66 -6.35 -6.23
C ASN A 163 13.77 -6.71 -4.74
N LEU A 164 12.88 -7.59 -4.27
CA LEU A 164 12.97 -8.20 -2.95
C LEU A 164 13.93 -9.39 -3.03
N THR A 165 14.94 -9.42 -2.15
CA THR A 165 15.95 -10.50 -2.20
C THR A 165 15.69 -11.66 -1.22
N ASN A 166 14.74 -11.56 -0.31
CA ASN A 166 14.34 -12.66 0.59
C ASN A 166 12.97 -13.22 0.21
N ASP A 167 12.56 -14.25 0.93
CA ASP A 167 11.21 -14.79 0.85
C ASP A 167 10.18 -13.78 1.35
N LEU A 168 9.03 -13.73 0.67
CA LEU A 168 7.87 -12.98 1.10
C LEU A 168 6.80 -13.93 1.60
N CYS A 169 6.44 -13.76 2.86
CA CYS A 169 5.24 -14.38 3.42
C CYS A 169 4.13 -13.34 3.48
N LEU A 170 2.99 -13.65 2.87
CA LEU A 170 1.74 -12.92 3.04
C LEU A 170 0.93 -13.66 4.11
N PRO A 171 0.97 -13.19 5.36
CA PRO A 171 0.30 -13.83 6.48
C PRO A 171 -1.23 -13.76 6.36
N ASN A 172 -1.90 -14.41 7.31
CA ASN A 172 -3.35 -14.41 7.46
C ASN A 172 -3.90 -12.97 7.40
N LYS A 173 -4.95 -12.80 6.59
CA LYS A 173 -5.68 -11.55 6.38
C LYS A 173 -4.81 -10.38 5.92
N THR A 174 -3.69 -10.61 5.25
CA THR A 174 -2.89 -9.51 4.66
C THR A 174 -3.78 -8.51 3.91
N PHE A 175 -4.71 -9.03 3.12
CA PHE A 175 -5.75 -8.27 2.44
C PHE A 175 -7.13 -8.73 2.92
N ASP A 176 -7.76 -7.96 3.82
CA ASP A 176 -9.08 -8.26 4.38
C ASP A 176 -10.07 -7.10 4.17
N GLN A 177 -11.35 -7.45 3.96
CA GLN A 177 -12.45 -6.50 3.82
C GLN A 177 -12.22 -5.47 2.70
N ILE A 178 -11.84 -5.96 1.52
CA ILE A 178 -11.69 -5.14 0.32
C ILE A 178 -13.04 -5.09 -0.39
N LYS A 179 -13.64 -3.89 -0.42
CA LYS A 179 -14.86 -3.62 -1.16
C LYS A 179 -14.56 -2.72 -2.35
N GLN A 180 -14.82 -3.23 -3.56
CA GLN A 180 -14.59 -2.50 -4.80
C GLN A 180 -15.91 -2.27 -5.55
N ASP A 181 -16.22 -1.01 -5.82
CA ASP A 181 -17.42 -0.61 -6.56
C ASP A 181 -17.04 0.08 -7.87
N PHE A 182 -17.80 -0.16 -8.94
CA PHE A 182 -17.78 0.55 -10.24
C PHE A 182 -16.38 0.89 -10.80
N ASN A 183 -15.83 0.11 -11.73
CA ASN A 183 -14.54 0.43 -12.39
C ASN A 183 -13.36 0.67 -11.43
N SER A 184 -13.43 0.18 -10.19
CA SER A 184 -12.31 0.26 -9.25
C SER A 184 -11.28 -0.82 -9.53
N THR A 185 -10.01 -0.54 -9.31
CA THR A 185 -8.91 -1.51 -9.43
C THR A 185 -8.13 -1.59 -8.11
N PHE A 186 -7.87 -2.80 -7.66
CA PHE A 186 -6.92 -3.11 -6.59
C PHE A 186 -5.89 -4.04 -7.19
N GLN A 187 -4.63 -3.64 -7.17
CA GLN A 187 -3.55 -4.34 -7.82
C GLN A 187 -2.39 -4.51 -6.85
N PHE A 188 -1.98 -5.76 -6.67
CA PHE A 188 -0.80 -6.13 -5.92
C PHE A 188 0.23 -6.72 -6.88
N GLU A 189 1.36 -6.05 -7.02
CA GLU A 189 2.43 -6.41 -7.94
C GLU A 189 3.67 -6.85 -7.17
N ILE A 190 4.26 -7.96 -7.61
CA ILE A 190 5.58 -8.39 -7.17
C ILE A 190 6.42 -8.60 -8.41
N ASN A 191 7.54 -7.90 -8.49
CA ASN A 191 8.48 -8.02 -9.59
C ASN A 191 9.89 -8.26 -9.03
N TYR A 192 10.44 -9.45 -9.30
CA TYR A 192 11.66 -9.97 -8.69
C TYR A 192 11.51 -10.25 -7.19
N GLY A 193 11.29 -11.52 -6.86
CA GLY A 193 11.28 -12.06 -5.49
C GLY A 193 11.93 -13.46 -5.44
N GLN A 194 12.34 -13.92 -4.25
CA GLN A 194 12.76 -15.33 -4.08
C GLN A 194 11.54 -16.24 -4.01
N ASN A 195 11.13 -16.67 -2.82
CA ASN A 195 9.93 -17.49 -2.65
C ASN A 195 8.77 -16.64 -2.15
N LEU A 196 7.58 -16.89 -2.68
CA LEU A 196 6.34 -16.21 -2.29
C LEU A 196 5.38 -17.21 -1.66
N LEU A 197 5.01 -16.95 -0.41
CA LEU A 197 4.10 -17.77 0.37
C LEU A 197 2.83 -16.99 0.67
N PHE A 198 1.71 -17.41 0.10
CA PHE A 198 0.37 -16.96 0.48
C PHE A 198 -0.17 -17.92 1.55
N THR A 199 -0.15 -17.50 2.81
CA THR A 199 -0.65 -18.33 3.92
C THR A 199 -2.18 -18.42 3.91
N SER A 200 -2.73 -19.24 4.80
CA SER A 200 -4.17 -19.44 4.90
C SER A 200 -4.89 -18.13 5.21
N ASN A 201 -5.95 -17.86 4.46
CA ASN A 201 -6.74 -16.63 4.48
C ASN A 201 -5.92 -15.35 4.24
N SER A 202 -4.77 -15.42 3.56
CA SER A 202 -3.98 -14.23 3.24
C SER A 202 -4.76 -13.18 2.47
N ILE A 203 -5.70 -13.61 1.63
CA ILE A 203 -6.66 -12.76 0.92
C ILE A 203 -8.06 -13.23 1.29
N THR A 204 -8.83 -12.36 1.93
CA THR A 204 -10.16 -12.73 2.38
C THR A 204 -11.17 -11.59 2.36
N ASN A 205 -12.46 -11.95 2.23
CA ASN A 205 -13.59 -11.01 2.21
C ASN A 205 -13.40 -9.91 1.15
N VAL A 206 -13.01 -10.32 -0.06
CA VAL A 206 -12.92 -9.45 -1.22
C VAL A 206 -14.29 -9.46 -1.90
N ASN A 207 -14.93 -8.29 -1.99
CA ASN A 207 -16.22 -8.13 -2.63
C ASN A 207 -16.09 -7.15 -3.80
N GLN A 208 -16.33 -7.67 -4.99
CA GLN A 208 -16.18 -6.97 -6.25
C GLN A 208 -17.54 -6.77 -6.90
N ASN A 209 -17.88 -5.50 -7.11
CA ASN A 209 -19.11 -5.09 -7.77
C ASN A 209 -18.81 -4.50 -9.15
N LEU A 210 -19.80 -4.51 -10.05
CA LEU A 210 -19.85 -3.85 -11.37
C LEU A 210 -18.50 -3.37 -11.96
N GLN A 211 -17.92 -4.14 -12.87
CA GLN A 211 -16.71 -3.76 -13.65
C GLN A 211 -15.45 -3.44 -12.80
N SER A 212 -15.40 -3.84 -11.53
CA SER A 212 -14.18 -3.72 -10.73
C SER A 212 -13.15 -4.81 -11.06
N LYS A 213 -11.87 -4.56 -10.73
CA LYS A 213 -10.74 -5.46 -10.99
C LYS A 213 -9.91 -5.65 -9.72
N PHE A 214 -9.63 -6.90 -9.39
CA PHE A 214 -8.71 -7.32 -8.33
C PHE A 214 -7.60 -8.09 -8.98
N THR A 215 -6.36 -7.68 -8.77
CA THR A 215 -5.24 -8.22 -9.54
C THR A 215 -4.06 -8.53 -8.65
N ILE A 216 -3.50 -9.71 -8.89
CA ILE A 216 -2.20 -10.11 -8.38
C ILE A 216 -1.32 -10.38 -9.59
N ALA A 217 -0.27 -9.59 -9.75
CA ALA A 217 0.69 -9.73 -10.83
C ALA A 217 2.05 -10.09 -10.25
N ILE A 218 2.50 -11.31 -10.49
CA ILE A 218 3.79 -11.81 -10.02
C ILE A 218 4.69 -12.00 -11.24
N THR A 219 5.85 -11.36 -11.24
CA THR A 219 6.84 -11.48 -12.31
C THR A 219 8.21 -11.83 -11.72
N ASN A 220 8.89 -12.81 -12.30
CA ASN A 220 10.25 -13.23 -11.90
C ASN A 220 10.34 -13.63 -10.42
N SER A 221 9.64 -14.70 -10.03
CA SER A 221 9.80 -15.32 -8.71
C SER A 221 10.33 -16.74 -8.84
N LEU A 222 11.04 -17.26 -7.82
CA LEU A 222 11.51 -18.64 -7.85
C LEU A 222 10.33 -19.58 -7.61
N ASP A 223 9.88 -19.67 -6.37
CA ASP A 223 8.75 -20.51 -5.99
C ASP A 223 7.57 -19.67 -5.51
N ILE A 224 6.36 -20.07 -5.93
CA ILE A 224 5.12 -19.42 -5.50
C ILE A 224 4.23 -20.51 -4.92
N TYR A 225 3.90 -20.37 -3.65
CA TYR A 225 3.08 -21.32 -2.91
C TYR A 225 1.81 -20.66 -2.38
N PHE A 226 0.67 -21.19 -2.80
CA PHE A 226 -0.63 -20.86 -2.25
C PHE A 226 -1.08 -21.98 -1.31
N SER A 227 -1.02 -21.70 0.00
CA SER A 227 -1.48 -22.65 1.02
C SER A 227 -3.00 -22.81 1.00
N ARG A 228 -3.50 -23.82 1.73
CA ARG A 228 -4.94 -24.05 1.91
C ARG A 228 -5.69 -22.78 2.33
N CYS A 229 -6.77 -22.48 1.61
CA CYS A 229 -7.62 -21.30 1.78
C CYS A 229 -6.86 -19.97 1.67
N ALA A 230 -5.74 -19.89 0.92
CA ALA A 230 -5.05 -18.64 0.65
C ALA A 230 -6.00 -17.53 0.15
N PHE A 231 -6.94 -17.92 -0.73
CA PHE A 231 -8.09 -17.10 -1.11
C PHE A 231 -9.34 -17.64 -0.43
N ASN A 232 -10.05 -16.79 0.31
CA ASN A 232 -11.26 -17.21 1.03
C ASN A 232 -12.35 -16.14 1.08
N ASN A 233 -13.60 -16.53 0.82
CA ASN A 233 -14.76 -15.63 0.79
C ASN A 233 -14.57 -14.49 -0.22
N ILE A 234 -14.43 -14.85 -1.49
CA ILE A 234 -14.34 -13.86 -2.57
C ILE A 234 -15.65 -13.88 -3.34
N HIS A 235 -16.25 -12.70 -3.49
CA HIS A 235 -17.51 -12.50 -4.17
C HIS A 235 -17.31 -11.59 -5.38
N GLN A 236 -17.76 -12.05 -6.54
CA GLN A 236 -17.64 -11.36 -7.81
C GLN A 236 -19.05 -11.16 -8.40
N GLU A 237 -19.42 -9.91 -8.72
CA GLU A 237 -20.63 -9.58 -9.48
C GLU A 237 -20.35 -9.47 -10.99
N ASP A 238 -21.42 -9.46 -11.80
CA ASP A 238 -21.36 -9.36 -13.27
C ASP A 238 -20.36 -8.29 -13.77
N HIS A 239 -19.52 -8.70 -14.73
CA HIS A 239 -18.47 -7.91 -15.38
C HIS A 239 -17.28 -7.47 -14.51
N SER A 240 -17.21 -7.83 -13.22
CA SER A 240 -15.97 -7.66 -12.45
C SER A 240 -14.94 -8.76 -12.78
N LEU A 241 -13.68 -8.57 -12.40
CA LEU A 241 -12.56 -9.44 -12.76
C LEU A 241 -11.63 -9.70 -11.57
N ILE A 242 -11.34 -10.98 -11.33
CA ILE A 242 -10.19 -11.45 -10.54
C ILE A 242 -9.12 -11.92 -11.52
N ASP A 243 -7.94 -11.33 -11.46
CA ASP A 243 -6.82 -11.61 -12.35
C ASP A 243 -5.58 -11.98 -11.55
N ILE A 244 -5.17 -13.25 -11.60
CA ILE A 244 -3.92 -13.71 -10.98
C ILE A 244 -2.99 -14.10 -12.12
N SER A 245 -1.99 -13.27 -12.36
CA SER A 245 -1.01 -13.46 -13.43
C SER A 245 0.36 -13.77 -12.84
N VAL A 246 0.96 -14.87 -13.30
CA VAL A 246 2.32 -15.27 -12.94
C VAL A 246 3.14 -15.35 -14.22
N LYS A 247 4.19 -14.54 -14.29
CA LYS A 247 5.09 -14.46 -15.45
C LYS A 247 6.51 -14.79 -15.02
N TYR A 248 7.03 -15.91 -15.50
CA TYR A 248 8.36 -16.43 -15.15
C TYR A 248 8.47 -16.84 -13.67
N GLY A 249 7.93 -18.02 -13.35
CA GLY A 249 8.15 -18.74 -12.09
C GLY A 249 8.93 -20.03 -12.34
N GLN A 250 9.72 -20.50 -11.37
CA GLN A 250 10.27 -21.87 -11.42
C GLN A 250 9.19 -22.89 -11.02
N ASN A 251 8.59 -22.71 -9.84
CA ASN A 251 7.50 -23.56 -9.37
C ASN A 251 6.28 -22.73 -8.97
N LEU A 252 5.10 -23.20 -9.37
CA LEU A 252 3.80 -22.68 -8.93
C LEU A 252 3.04 -23.83 -8.28
N ILE A 253 2.81 -23.71 -6.98
CA ILE A 253 2.26 -24.77 -6.14
C ILE A 253 0.99 -24.26 -5.48
N PHE A 254 -0.09 -25.05 -5.62
CA PHE A 254 -1.33 -24.87 -4.90
C PHE A 254 -1.52 -26.05 -3.97
N ASP A 255 -1.77 -25.77 -2.70
CA ASP A 255 -2.24 -26.76 -1.73
C ASP A 255 -3.72 -27.11 -2.01
N ASP A 256 -4.17 -28.24 -1.46
CA ASP A 256 -5.57 -28.64 -1.53
C ASP A 256 -6.46 -27.54 -0.95
N TYR A 257 -7.47 -27.13 -1.72
CA TYR A 257 -8.39 -26.03 -1.36
C TYR A 257 -7.69 -24.67 -1.19
N ALA A 258 -6.62 -24.37 -1.92
CA ALA A 258 -5.98 -23.04 -1.91
C ALA A 258 -6.95 -21.89 -2.22
N MET A 259 -8.00 -22.16 -2.98
CA MET A 259 -9.14 -21.27 -3.19
C MET A 259 -10.39 -21.88 -2.55
N ASN A 260 -11.04 -21.15 -1.64
CA ASN A 260 -12.21 -21.61 -0.91
C ASN A 260 -13.30 -20.55 -0.87
N ASN A 261 -14.58 -20.96 -0.87
CA ASN A 261 -15.73 -20.04 -0.86
C ASN A 261 -15.62 -18.91 -1.91
N MET A 262 -15.26 -19.27 -3.14
CA MET A 262 -15.25 -18.36 -4.28
C MET A 262 -16.64 -18.37 -4.92
N ASN A 263 -17.34 -17.23 -4.90
CA ASN A 263 -18.56 -17.02 -5.69
C ASN A 263 -18.19 -16.16 -6.89
N ILE A 264 -17.92 -16.82 -8.03
CA ILE A 264 -17.48 -16.23 -9.30
C ILE A 264 -18.59 -16.35 -10.34
#